data_AF-A0A0C3FCI9-F1
#
_entry.id   AF-A0A0C3FCI9-F1
#
_cell.length_a   1.000
_cell.length_b   1.000
_cell.length_c   1.000
_cell.angle_alpha   90.00
_cell.angle_beta   90.00
_cell.angle_gamma   90.00
#
_symmetry.space_group_name_H-M   'P 1'
#
loop_
_entity.id
_entity.type
_entity.pdbx_description
1 polymer ?
#
loop_
_entity_poly.entity_id
_entity_poly.type
_entity_poly.pdbx_seq_one_letter_code
_entity_poly.pdbx_strand_id
1 'polypeptide(L)'
;MLPDHSADSIRYSSRAAPSADAQMHLGSPHQFHNSLDPRIHLDGSHCYLITCELLDRLGFASHKALRVLICRKCRYSFIPNEVIGHAHSCQNVSPRSIDLEEFQELVLGQLIHLEVSSVLHPSPWGPPVEGIAEVKGWACSVDPVLCAYCCCNLKGMETHVRTHPNHPPDMKNCYRVNVQLQKLFNKFGVKYFEVEPAFSNVSNGDPLARILRDFLPKPDTEIRMASKEKERTPFLRHMKWDEH
;
A
#
# COMPACT_ATOMS: atom_id res chain seq x y z
N MET A 1 45.83 -22.30 71.13
CA MET A 1 45.28 -22.85 69.87
C MET A 1 43.92 -22.23 69.64
N LEU A 2 43.83 -21.28 68.72
CA LEU A 2 42.63 -20.79 68.05
C LEU A 2 43.06 -20.23 66.69
N PRO A 3 42.48 -20.67 65.57
CA PRO A 3 42.66 -20.05 64.26
C PRO A 3 41.46 -19.17 63.87
N ASP A 4 41.79 -17.97 63.39
CA ASP A 4 41.56 -17.47 62.03
C ASP A 4 40.23 -17.76 61.31
N HIS A 5 39.51 -16.70 60.94
CA HIS A 5 38.61 -16.67 59.76
C HIS A 5 38.52 -15.24 59.16
N SER A 6 39.40 -15.00 58.20
CA SER A 6 39.18 -14.49 56.83
C SER A 6 37.93 -13.65 56.53
N ALA A 7 38.21 -12.49 55.92
CA ALA A 7 37.32 -11.50 55.33
C ALA A 7 36.64 -11.95 54.02
N ASP A 8 35.55 -11.27 53.66
CA ASP A 8 35.25 -10.99 52.25
C ASP A 8 34.50 -9.67 52.04
N SER A 9 34.92 -8.95 51.00
CA SER A 9 34.66 -7.53 50.73
C SER A 9 33.47 -7.30 49.79
N ILE A 10 32.57 -6.40 50.16
CA ILE A 10 31.47 -5.91 49.30
C ILE A 10 31.89 -4.60 48.64
N ARG A 11 32.05 -4.59 47.30
CA ARG A 11 32.23 -3.39 46.48
C ARG A 11 30.87 -2.82 46.06
N TYR A 12 30.61 -1.58 46.46
CA TYR A 12 29.57 -0.72 45.89
C TYR A 12 30.02 -0.20 44.52
N SER A 13 29.21 -0.39 43.49
CA SER A 13 29.36 0.31 42.20
C SER A 13 28.11 1.12 41.89
N SER A 14 28.36 2.32 41.41
CA SER A 14 27.49 3.49 41.31
C SER A 14 26.41 3.37 40.22
N ARG A 15 25.23 3.90 40.53
CA ARG A 15 24.13 4.17 39.59
C ARG A 15 24.47 5.40 38.74
N ALA A 16 24.34 5.29 37.42
CA ALA A 16 24.22 6.41 36.49
C ALA A 16 22.85 6.35 35.80
N ALA A 17 22.25 7.53 35.60
CA ALA A 17 20.90 7.76 35.06
C ALA A 17 20.82 7.55 33.53
N PRO A 18 19.61 7.42 32.94
CA PRO A 18 19.42 6.94 31.57
C PRO A 18 19.62 8.05 30.52
N SER A 19 20.34 7.71 29.45
CA SER A 19 20.47 8.52 28.24
C SER A 19 19.29 8.26 27.30
N ALA A 20 18.71 9.34 26.78
CA ALA A 20 17.65 9.35 25.79
C ALA A 20 18.26 9.17 24.39
N ASP A 21 18.15 7.96 23.83
CA ASP A 21 18.45 7.71 22.42
C ASP A 21 17.16 7.53 21.62
N ALA A 22 16.74 8.64 21.00
CA ALA A 22 15.81 8.64 19.89
C ALA A 22 16.50 8.02 18.67
N GLN A 23 16.24 6.73 18.42
CA GLN A 23 16.65 6.07 17.18
C GLN A 23 15.82 6.61 16.01
N MET A 24 16.37 7.60 15.31
CA MET A 24 16.01 7.91 13.94
C MET A 24 16.43 6.72 13.06
N HIS A 25 15.47 5.89 12.66
CA HIS A 25 15.67 4.92 11.58
C HIS A 25 15.92 5.67 10.27
N LEU A 26 17.20 5.84 9.93
CA LEU A 26 17.66 6.19 8.59
C LEU A 26 17.22 5.08 7.63
N GLY A 27 16.40 5.45 6.65
CA GLY A 27 15.94 4.58 5.58
C GLY A 27 17.11 3.97 4.82
N SER A 28 17.02 2.66 4.60
CA SER A 28 17.98 1.87 3.81
C SER A 28 18.10 2.41 2.37
N PRO A 29 19.30 2.37 1.77
CA PRO A 29 19.55 2.96 0.46
C PRO A 29 18.87 2.16 -0.67
N HIS A 30 18.30 2.93 -1.59
CA HIS A 30 17.63 2.57 -2.85
C HIS A 30 18.10 1.23 -3.48
N GLN A 31 17.32 0.18 -3.29
CA GLN A 31 17.30 -0.95 -4.21
C GLN A 31 16.60 -0.50 -5.50
N PHE A 32 17.33 -0.51 -6.61
CA PHE A 32 16.76 -0.40 -7.95
C PHE A 32 15.83 -1.59 -8.17
N HIS A 33 14.53 -1.41 -7.93
CA HIS A 33 13.53 -2.39 -8.29
C HIS A 33 13.37 -2.37 -9.81
N ASN A 34 14.03 -3.32 -10.47
CA ASN A 34 13.69 -3.68 -11.85
C ASN A 34 12.20 -4.02 -11.92
N SER A 35 11.49 -3.45 -12.89
CA SER A 35 10.06 -3.63 -13.16
C SER A 35 9.65 -5.04 -13.64
N LEU A 36 10.45 -6.05 -13.33
CA LEU A 36 10.20 -7.45 -13.70
C LEU A 36 9.68 -8.29 -12.53
N ASP A 37 9.46 -7.70 -11.35
CA ASP A 37 8.78 -8.41 -10.26
C ASP A 37 7.44 -8.93 -10.78
N PRO A 38 7.12 -10.23 -10.64
CA PRO A 38 5.85 -10.78 -11.10
C PRO A 38 4.70 -10.03 -10.44
N ARG A 39 3.73 -9.62 -11.26
CA ARG A 39 2.54 -8.89 -10.82
C ARG A 39 1.28 -9.67 -11.14
N ILE A 40 0.24 -9.41 -10.36
CA ILE A 40 -1.08 -9.98 -10.58
C ILE A 40 -2.01 -8.96 -11.21
N HIS A 41 -2.69 -9.36 -12.29
CA HIS A 41 -3.71 -8.56 -12.93
C HIS A 41 -5.07 -8.87 -12.30
N LEU A 42 -5.66 -7.88 -11.64
CA LEU A 42 -7.00 -7.98 -11.07
C LEU A 42 -8.04 -7.52 -12.09
N ASP A 43 -9.23 -8.11 -11.99
CA ASP A 43 -10.39 -7.78 -12.81
C ASP A 43 -11.45 -7.10 -11.92
N GLY A 44 -11.81 -5.87 -12.26
CA GLY A 44 -12.73 -5.08 -11.46
C GLY A 44 -14.16 -5.60 -11.49
N SER A 45 -14.54 -6.48 -12.42
CA SER A 45 -15.88 -7.09 -12.40
C SER A 45 -16.02 -8.25 -11.41
N HIS A 46 -14.96 -8.62 -10.70
CA HIS A 46 -14.96 -9.78 -9.80
C HIS A 46 -14.85 -9.35 -8.34
N CYS A 47 -15.75 -9.90 -7.50
CA CYS A 47 -15.59 -9.84 -6.05
C CYS A 47 -14.53 -10.85 -5.61
N TYR A 48 -13.46 -10.36 -5.00
CA TYR A 48 -12.34 -11.18 -4.52
C TYR A 48 -12.38 -11.43 -3.02
N LEU A 49 -13.19 -10.67 -2.28
CA LEU A 49 -13.32 -10.85 -0.83
C LEU A 49 -14.16 -12.10 -0.50
N ILE A 50 -13.55 -12.97 0.29
CA ILE A 50 -14.18 -14.14 0.89
C ILE A 50 -14.28 -13.89 2.39
N THR A 51 -15.44 -14.14 2.97
CA THR A 51 -15.64 -14.16 4.43
C THR A 51 -16.24 -15.50 4.87
N CYS A 52 -16.06 -15.81 6.15
CA CYS A 52 -16.70 -16.93 6.86
C CYS A 52 -16.89 -16.52 8.33
N GLU A 53 -17.60 -17.33 9.11
CA GLU A 53 -17.90 -17.01 10.51
C GLU A 53 -16.65 -16.73 11.35
N LEU A 54 -15.57 -17.49 11.15
CA LEU A 54 -14.29 -17.23 11.84
C LEU A 54 -13.70 -15.87 11.45
N LEU A 55 -13.63 -15.56 10.15
CA LEU A 55 -13.09 -14.28 9.67
C LEU A 55 -13.96 -13.09 10.10
N ASP A 56 -15.29 -13.23 10.09
CA ASP A 56 -16.20 -12.20 10.57
C ASP A 56 -16.04 -11.95 12.08
N ARG A 57 -15.86 -13.01 12.89
CA ARG A 57 -15.55 -12.88 14.33
C ARG A 57 -14.23 -12.16 14.57
N LEU A 58 -13.22 -12.39 13.72
CA LEU A 58 -11.93 -11.71 13.76
C LEU A 58 -11.97 -10.30 13.11
N GLY A 59 -13.06 -9.98 12.40
CA GLY A 59 -13.27 -8.83 11.51
C GLY A 59 -12.24 -8.68 10.39
N PHE A 60 -11.89 -9.80 9.78
CA PHE A 60 -11.08 -9.88 8.57
C PHE A 60 -11.94 -10.35 7.39
N ALA A 61 -11.40 -10.19 6.19
CA ALA A 61 -11.81 -10.90 4.99
C ALA A 61 -10.56 -11.46 4.31
N SER A 62 -10.68 -12.53 3.55
CA SER A 62 -9.59 -13.06 2.73
C SER A 62 -9.73 -12.58 1.30
N HIS A 63 -8.64 -12.16 0.68
CA HIS A 63 -8.65 -11.75 -0.73
C HIS A 63 -8.19 -12.91 -1.61
N LYS A 64 -9.11 -13.56 -2.35
CA LYS A 64 -8.87 -14.81 -3.09
C LYS A 64 -7.67 -14.74 -4.05
N ALA A 65 -7.54 -13.65 -4.82
CA ALA A 65 -6.49 -13.53 -5.83
C ALA A 65 -5.11 -13.22 -5.23
N LEU A 66 -5.07 -12.36 -4.20
CA LEU A 66 -3.84 -11.93 -3.52
C LEU A 66 -3.41 -12.89 -2.41
N ARG A 67 -4.32 -13.76 -1.96
CA ARG A 67 -4.13 -14.75 -0.89
C ARG A 67 -3.58 -14.09 0.38
N VAL A 68 -4.24 -13.02 0.81
CA VAL A 68 -3.92 -12.25 2.03
C VAL A 68 -5.18 -12.01 2.85
N LEU A 69 -4.99 -11.73 4.14
CA LEU A 69 -6.07 -11.36 5.06
C LEU A 69 -6.15 -9.84 5.19
N ILE A 70 -7.33 -9.26 4.99
CA ILE A 70 -7.59 -7.82 5.03
C ILE A 70 -8.42 -7.51 6.27
N CYS A 71 -7.90 -6.63 7.13
CA CYS A 71 -8.67 -6.12 8.26
C CYS A 71 -9.75 -5.17 7.75
N ARG A 72 -11.02 -5.44 8.08
CA ARG A 72 -12.17 -4.65 7.59
C ARG A 72 -12.22 -3.24 8.20
N LYS A 73 -11.60 -3.04 9.36
CA LYS A 73 -11.54 -1.75 10.06
C LYS A 73 -10.36 -0.89 9.60
N CYS A 74 -9.16 -1.46 9.58
CA CYS A 74 -7.95 -0.72 9.20
C CYS A 74 -7.76 -0.62 7.69
N ARG A 75 -8.38 -1.50 6.91
CA ARG A 75 -8.26 -1.58 5.44
C ARG A 75 -6.83 -1.77 4.96
N TYR A 76 -6.10 -2.64 5.67
CA TYR A 76 -4.76 -3.13 5.31
C TYR A 76 -4.72 -4.65 5.36
N SER A 77 -3.78 -5.22 4.60
CA SER A 77 -3.45 -6.63 4.59
C SER A 77 -2.52 -7.01 5.75
N PHE A 78 -2.67 -8.24 6.22
CA PHE A 78 -1.89 -8.86 7.29
C PHE A 78 -1.51 -10.29 6.90
N ILE A 79 -0.33 -10.71 7.34
CA ILE A 79 0.06 -12.13 7.33
C ILE A 79 -0.55 -12.85 8.54
N PRO A 80 -0.81 -14.16 8.48
CA PRO A 80 -1.50 -14.90 9.53
C PRO A 80 -0.94 -14.70 10.94
N ASN A 81 0.39 -14.62 11.07
CA ASN A 81 1.08 -14.45 12.35
C ASN A 81 0.73 -13.14 13.07
N GLU A 82 0.26 -12.11 12.35
CA GLU A 82 -0.09 -10.81 12.90
C GLU A 82 -1.59 -10.69 13.22
N VAL A 83 -2.42 -11.58 12.68
CA VAL A 83 -3.88 -11.43 12.67
C VAL A 83 -4.47 -11.46 14.07
N ILE A 84 -4.08 -12.42 14.90
CA ILE A 84 -4.66 -12.60 16.25
C ILE A 84 -4.31 -11.41 17.16
N GLY A 85 -3.03 -11.01 17.16
CA GLY A 85 -2.59 -9.83 17.91
C GLY A 85 -3.23 -8.55 17.40
N HIS A 86 -3.43 -8.43 16.09
CA HIS A 86 -4.16 -7.31 15.50
C HIS A 86 -5.64 -7.32 15.86
N ALA A 87 -6.34 -8.45 15.78
CA ALA A 87 -7.75 -8.59 16.12
C ALA A 87 -8.00 -8.19 17.58
N HIS A 88 -7.12 -8.61 18.50
CA HIS A 88 -7.21 -8.19 19.89
C HIS A 88 -7.05 -6.68 20.06
N SER A 89 -5.99 -6.09 19.50
CA SER A 89 -5.71 -4.65 19.67
C SER A 89 -6.65 -3.72 18.91
N CYS A 90 -7.15 -4.13 17.75
CA CYS A 90 -7.95 -3.30 16.86
C CYS A 90 -9.46 -3.51 17.05
N GLN A 91 -9.87 -4.72 17.41
CA GLN A 91 -11.26 -5.15 17.44
C GLN A 91 -11.71 -5.71 18.80
N ASN A 92 -10.84 -5.72 19.82
CA ASN A 92 -11.12 -6.24 21.15
C ASN A 92 -11.54 -7.72 21.16
N VAL A 93 -11.08 -8.50 20.17
CA VAL A 93 -11.32 -9.95 20.15
C VAL A 93 -10.38 -10.64 21.14
N SER A 94 -10.92 -11.44 22.05
CA SER A 94 -10.10 -12.18 23.00
C SER A 94 -9.26 -13.25 22.28
N PRO A 95 -7.92 -13.28 22.44
CA PRO A 95 -7.10 -14.33 21.83
C PRO A 95 -7.51 -15.74 22.26
N ARG A 96 -8.08 -15.88 23.46
CA ARG A 96 -8.52 -17.17 24.02
C ARG A 96 -9.82 -17.68 23.41
N SER A 97 -10.61 -16.82 22.76
CA SER A 97 -11.86 -17.24 22.10
C SER A 97 -11.66 -17.67 20.66
N ILE A 98 -10.42 -17.66 20.17
CA ILE A 98 -10.08 -18.01 18.79
C ILE A 98 -9.60 -19.46 18.79
N ASP A 99 -10.26 -20.29 17.99
CA ASP A 99 -9.77 -21.62 17.68
C ASP A 99 -8.57 -21.50 16.73
N LEU A 100 -7.38 -21.82 17.24
CA LEU A 100 -6.14 -21.71 16.48
C LEU A 100 -6.03 -22.79 15.40
N GLU A 101 -6.61 -23.97 15.63
CA GLU A 101 -6.60 -25.07 14.67
C GLU A 101 -7.51 -24.72 13.49
N GLU A 102 -8.74 -24.27 13.78
CA GLU A 102 -9.68 -23.76 12.76
C GLU A 102 -9.04 -22.65 11.91
N PHE A 103 -8.33 -21.71 12.55
CA PHE A 103 -7.64 -20.63 11.85
C PHE A 103 -6.50 -21.14 10.95
N GLN A 104 -5.70 -22.09 11.42
CA GLN A 104 -4.62 -22.69 10.64
C GLN A 104 -5.16 -23.47 9.44
N GLU A 105 -6.23 -24.24 9.62
CA GLU A 105 -6.91 -24.94 8.54
C GLU A 105 -7.43 -23.98 7.47
N LEU A 106 -8.00 -22.84 7.87
CA LEU A 106 -8.43 -21.79 6.94
C LEU A 106 -7.25 -21.21 6.15
N VAL A 107 -6.14 -20.90 6.83
CA VAL A 107 -4.93 -20.35 6.21
C VAL A 107 -4.38 -21.31 5.15
N LEU A 108 -4.31 -22.59 5.48
CA LEU A 108 -3.85 -23.65 4.56
C LEU A 108 -4.84 -23.86 3.41
N GLY A 109 -6.13 -23.97 3.70
CA GLY A 109 -7.19 -24.22 2.73
C GLY A 109 -7.34 -23.10 1.68
N GLN A 110 -7.06 -21.85 2.07
CA GLN A 110 -7.10 -20.70 1.17
C GLN A 110 -5.73 -20.31 0.59
N LEU A 111 -4.67 -21.08 0.90
CA LEU A 111 -3.30 -20.85 0.45
C LEU A 111 -2.78 -19.44 0.79
N ILE A 112 -3.15 -18.92 1.96
CA ILE A 112 -2.77 -17.57 2.38
C ILE A 112 -1.25 -17.48 2.57
N HIS A 113 -0.65 -16.42 2.05
CA HIS A 113 0.78 -16.17 2.18
C HIS A 113 1.19 -15.95 3.64
N LEU A 114 2.23 -16.66 4.07
CA LEU A 114 2.78 -16.54 5.42
C LEU A 114 3.78 -15.37 5.56
N GLU A 115 4.37 -14.94 4.44
CA GLU A 115 5.43 -13.94 4.39
C GLU A 115 5.06 -12.80 3.42
N VAL A 116 5.33 -11.55 3.83
CA VAL A 116 5.03 -10.35 3.02
C VAL A 116 5.74 -10.38 1.67
N SER A 117 6.99 -10.85 1.63
CA SER A 117 7.79 -10.92 0.40
C SER A 117 7.25 -11.90 -0.64
N SER A 118 6.42 -12.85 -0.23
CA SER A 118 5.82 -13.85 -1.13
C SER A 118 4.55 -13.37 -1.82
N VAL A 119 3.98 -12.23 -1.39
CA VAL A 119 2.75 -11.67 -1.93
C VAL A 119 3.04 -10.91 -3.22
N LEU A 120 2.38 -11.31 -4.31
CA LEU A 120 2.46 -10.59 -5.57
C LEU A 120 1.70 -9.26 -5.48
N HIS A 121 2.33 -8.19 -5.96
CA HIS A 121 1.67 -6.90 -6.01
C HIS A 121 0.75 -6.81 -7.23
N PRO A 122 -0.39 -6.11 -7.11
CA PRO A 122 -1.22 -5.77 -8.26
C PRO A 122 -0.42 -5.04 -9.35
N SER A 123 -0.81 -5.29 -10.58
CA SER A 123 -0.35 -4.50 -11.73
C SER A 123 -0.77 -3.04 -11.55
N PRO A 124 0.13 -2.08 -11.82
CA PRO A 124 -0.23 -0.66 -11.77
C PRO A 124 -1.33 -0.36 -12.78
N TRP A 125 -2.12 0.68 -12.53
CA TRP A 125 -3.27 1.07 -13.36
C TRP A 125 -4.39 0.03 -13.44
N GLY A 126 -4.38 -0.96 -12.56
CA GLY A 126 -5.48 -1.89 -12.38
C GLY A 126 -6.64 -1.28 -11.57
N PRO A 127 -7.73 -2.05 -11.39
CA PRO A 127 -8.80 -1.66 -10.48
C PRO A 127 -8.29 -1.57 -9.04
N PRO A 128 -8.93 -0.77 -8.17
CA PRO A 128 -8.67 -0.79 -6.73
C PRO A 128 -8.84 -2.19 -6.15
N VAL A 129 -7.91 -2.58 -5.28
CA VAL A 129 -8.03 -3.79 -4.47
C VAL A 129 -9.16 -3.61 -3.47
N GLU A 130 -10.11 -4.53 -3.50
CA GLU A 130 -11.27 -4.52 -2.61
C GLU A 130 -10.84 -4.56 -1.14
N GLY A 131 -11.50 -3.75 -0.30
CA GLY A 131 -11.23 -3.71 1.14
C GLY A 131 -9.96 -2.96 1.55
N ILE A 132 -9.10 -2.54 0.62
CA ILE A 132 -7.89 -1.75 0.91
C ILE A 132 -8.18 -0.25 0.85
N ALA A 133 -7.53 0.54 1.69
CA ALA A 133 -7.69 2.00 1.70
C ALA A 133 -6.95 2.66 0.53
N GLU A 134 -7.64 3.61 -0.11
CA GLU A 134 -7.06 4.48 -1.15
C GLU A 134 -6.48 5.75 -0.54
N VAL A 135 -5.36 6.21 -1.09
CA VAL A 135 -4.71 7.48 -0.73
C VAL A 135 -4.25 8.20 -1.98
N LYS A 136 -4.28 9.53 -1.96
CA LYS A 136 -3.70 10.34 -3.04
C LYS A 136 -2.18 10.43 -2.89
N GLY A 137 -1.47 10.43 -4.01
CA GLY A 137 -0.02 10.59 -4.01
C GLY A 137 0.57 10.98 -5.36
N TRP A 138 1.78 10.49 -5.60
CA TRP A 138 2.58 10.75 -6.78
C TRP A 138 2.98 9.43 -7.45
N ALA A 139 2.96 9.40 -8.78
CA ALA A 139 3.51 8.29 -9.57
C ALA A 139 4.59 8.79 -10.53
N CYS A 140 5.66 8.01 -10.68
CA CYS A 140 6.72 8.32 -11.62
C CYS A 140 6.17 8.32 -13.06
N SER A 141 6.72 9.18 -13.91
CA SER A 141 6.35 9.29 -15.32
C SER A 141 7.57 9.42 -16.24
N VAL A 142 8.78 9.24 -15.70
CA VAL A 142 10.04 9.29 -16.48
C VAL A 142 10.12 8.14 -17.48
N ASP A 143 9.79 6.92 -17.03
CA ASP A 143 9.67 5.75 -17.89
C ASP A 143 8.41 4.97 -17.49
N PRO A 144 7.25 5.28 -18.09
CA PRO A 144 5.99 4.62 -17.73
C PRO A 144 6.00 3.11 -18.00
N VAL A 145 6.87 2.59 -18.85
CA VAL A 145 6.91 1.16 -19.18
C VAL A 145 7.74 0.39 -18.16
N LEU A 146 8.87 0.97 -17.73
CA LEU A 146 9.83 0.33 -16.84
C LEU A 146 9.81 0.84 -15.40
N CYS A 147 8.98 1.83 -15.08
CA CYS A 147 8.90 2.41 -13.75
C CYS A 147 7.47 2.51 -13.23
N ALA A 148 7.12 1.58 -12.34
CA ALA A 148 5.86 1.58 -11.61
C ALA A 148 5.98 2.22 -10.20
N TYR A 149 7.02 3.01 -9.95
CA TYR A 149 7.24 3.61 -8.63
C TYR A 149 6.19 4.68 -8.34
N CYS A 150 5.59 4.61 -7.16
CA CYS A 150 4.69 5.62 -6.65
C CYS A 150 4.86 5.75 -5.13
N CYS A 151 4.49 6.91 -4.59
CA CYS A 151 4.57 7.17 -3.15
C CYS A 151 3.64 8.30 -2.73
N CYS A 152 3.44 8.46 -1.42
CA CYS A 152 2.63 9.52 -0.82
C CYS A 152 3.46 10.72 -0.32
N ASN A 153 4.71 10.87 -0.77
CA ASN A 153 5.61 11.93 -0.32
C ASN A 153 6.37 12.54 -1.50
N LEU A 154 6.13 13.82 -1.79
CA LEU A 154 6.79 14.55 -2.87
C LEU A 154 8.33 14.46 -2.80
N LYS A 155 8.92 14.65 -1.61
CA LYS A 155 10.39 14.56 -1.46
C LYS A 155 10.93 13.17 -1.81
N GLY A 156 10.15 12.14 -1.49
CA GLY A 156 10.45 10.76 -1.87
C GLY A 156 10.39 10.57 -3.39
N MET A 157 9.35 11.13 -4.03
CA MET A 157 9.21 11.11 -5.48
C MET A 157 10.35 11.84 -6.19
N GLU A 158 10.69 13.07 -5.76
CA GLU A 158 11.80 13.82 -6.35
C GLU A 158 13.13 13.09 -6.23
N THR A 159 13.38 12.46 -5.07
CA THR A 159 14.57 11.64 -4.87
C THR A 159 14.59 10.45 -5.81
N HIS A 160 13.46 9.76 -5.96
CA HIS A 160 13.32 8.66 -6.91
C HIS A 160 13.54 9.12 -8.37
N VAL A 161 12.97 10.24 -8.79
CA VAL A 161 13.13 10.76 -10.15
C VAL A 161 14.60 10.99 -10.50
N ARG A 162 15.38 11.52 -9.55
CA ARG A 162 16.83 11.73 -9.73
C ARG A 162 17.62 10.43 -9.93
N THR A 163 17.06 9.27 -9.60
CA THR A 163 17.70 7.98 -9.89
C THR A 163 17.55 7.53 -11.35
N HIS A 164 16.68 8.20 -12.12
CA HIS A 164 16.55 7.91 -13.55
C HIS A 164 17.63 8.63 -14.36
N PRO A 165 18.40 7.91 -15.20
CA PRO A 165 19.48 8.51 -15.96
C PRO A 165 18.99 9.54 -17.00
N ASN A 166 17.76 9.37 -17.50
CA ASN A 166 17.20 10.16 -18.60
C ASN A 166 16.04 11.08 -18.17
N HIS A 167 15.94 11.44 -16.89
CA HIS A 167 14.87 12.35 -16.45
C HIS A 167 15.03 13.74 -17.09
N PRO A 168 13.93 14.39 -17.52
CA PRO A 168 13.99 15.72 -18.09
C PRO A 168 14.45 16.76 -17.06
N PRO A 169 15.00 17.92 -17.50
CA PRO A 169 15.49 18.97 -16.60
C PRO A 169 14.39 19.56 -15.71
N ASP A 170 13.17 19.64 -16.24
CA ASP A 170 12.00 20.08 -15.46
C ASP A 170 11.39 18.89 -14.72
N MET A 171 11.70 18.83 -13.43
CA MET A 171 11.22 17.81 -12.50
C MET A 171 9.70 17.71 -12.42
N LYS A 172 8.96 18.78 -12.71
CA LYS A 172 7.49 18.77 -12.62
C LYS A 172 6.84 17.85 -13.66
N ASN A 173 7.53 17.60 -14.77
CA ASN A 173 7.05 16.71 -15.83
C ASN A 173 7.47 15.25 -15.60
N CYS A 174 8.24 14.96 -14.55
CA CYS A 174 8.75 13.62 -14.25
C CYS A 174 7.78 12.74 -13.46
N TYR A 175 6.68 13.29 -12.97
CA TYR A 175 5.71 12.57 -12.14
C TYR A 175 4.30 13.14 -12.30
N ARG A 176 3.31 12.26 -12.15
CA ARG A 176 1.89 12.63 -12.05
C ARG A 176 1.52 12.87 -10.59
N VAL A 177 0.70 13.90 -10.36
CA VAL A 177 0.22 14.32 -9.04
C VAL A 177 -1.22 13.86 -8.82
N ASN A 178 -1.64 13.75 -7.56
CA ASN A 178 -3.01 13.37 -7.16
C ASN A 178 -3.47 12.02 -7.73
N VAL A 179 -2.53 11.12 -8.05
CA VAL A 179 -2.85 9.76 -8.47
C VAL A 179 -3.42 8.97 -7.30
N GLN A 180 -4.35 8.04 -7.59
CA GLN A 180 -4.92 7.16 -6.58
C GLN A 180 -3.99 5.98 -6.35
N LEU A 181 -3.56 5.82 -5.11
CA LEU A 181 -2.63 4.79 -4.68
C LEU A 181 -3.27 3.91 -3.62
N GLN A 182 -2.83 2.66 -3.57
CA GLN A 182 -3.10 1.76 -2.47
C GLN A 182 -1.79 1.12 -1.99
N LYS A 183 -1.80 0.61 -0.76
CA LYS A 183 -0.74 -0.24 -0.21
C LYS A 183 -1.38 -1.42 0.49
N LEU A 184 -0.82 -2.61 0.31
CA LEU A 184 -1.32 -3.81 0.99
C LEU A 184 -0.94 -3.76 2.48
N PHE A 185 0.36 -3.64 2.77
CA PHE A 185 0.89 -3.70 4.13
C PHE A 185 1.28 -2.31 4.64
N ASN A 186 1.09 -2.07 5.95
CA ASN A 186 1.37 -0.78 6.56
C ASN A 186 2.72 -0.66 7.28
N LYS A 187 3.31 -1.78 7.73
CA LYS A 187 4.54 -1.78 8.54
C LYS A 187 5.76 -2.25 7.75
N PHE A 188 5.73 -3.51 7.32
CA PHE A 188 6.84 -4.15 6.62
C PHE A 188 6.52 -4.28 5.13
N GLY A 189 7.54 -4.15 4.28
CA GLY A 189 7.37 -4.29 2.83
C GLY A 189 6.40 -3.27 2.22
N VAL A 190 6.31 -2.07 2.79
CA VAL A 190 5.39 -1.03 2.30
C VAL A 190 5.74 -0.66 0.87
N LYS A 191 4.91 -1.08 -0.07
CA LYS A 191 4.98 -0.70 -1.47
C LYS A 191 3.63 -0.16 -1.89
N TYR A 192 3.64 1.06 -2.42
CA TYR A 192 2.47 1.63 -3.06
C TYR A 192 2.35 1.11 -4.49
N PHE A 193 1.12 1.02 -4.97
CA PHE A 193 0.81 0.78 -6.36
C PHE A 193 -0.33 1.71 -6.77
N GLU A 194 -0.27 2.19 -8.01
CA GLU A 194 -1.31 3.03 -8.58
C GLU A 194 -2.51 2.21 -8.99
N VAL A 195 -3.69 2.72 -8.69
CA VAL A 195 -4.98 2.13 -9.06
C VAL A 195 -5.83 3.15 -9.81
N GLU A 196 -6.78 2.66 -10.59
CA GLU A 196 -7.70 3.47 -11.36
C GLU A 196 -9.15 3.16 -10.92
N PRO A 197 -9.77 4.01 -10.08
CA PRO A 197 -11.11 3.77 -9.56
C PRO A 197 -12.19 3.63 -10.63
N ALA A 198 -11.98 4.20 -11.83
CA ALA A 198 -12.88 4.01 -12.95
C ALA A 198 -13.00 2.54 -13.38
N PHE A 199 -12.05 1.68 -13.00
CA PHE A 199 -12.06 0.25 -13.33
C PHE A 199 -12.70 -0.64 -12.26
N SER A 200 -13.18 -0.11 -11.14
CA SER A 200 -13.72 -0.91 -10.02
C SER A 200 -14.91 -1.83 -10.35
N ASN A 201 -15.58 -1.64 -11.49
CA ASN A 201 -16.72 -2.47 -11.93
C ASN A 201 -16.58 -2.89 -13.40
N VAL A 202 -15.37 -2.82 -13.94
CA VAL A 202 -15.13 -3.00 -15.38
C VAL A 202 -14.41 -4.31 -15.60
N SER A 203 -14.98 -5.16 -16.47
CA SER A 203 -14.36 -6.44 -16.79
C SER A 203 -13.09 -6.25 -17.62
N ASN A 204 -12.04 -7.00 -17.32
CA ASN A 204 -10.85 -7.07 -18.18
C ASN A 204 -11.15 -7.69 -19.55
N GLY A 205 -12.25 -8.46 -19.67
CA GLY A 205 -12.72 -9.03 -20.93
C GLY A 205 -13.40 -8.01 -21.85
N ASP A 206 -13.78 -6.83 -21.35
CA ASP A 206 -14.44 -5.81 -22.15
C ASP A 206 -13.42 -5.13 -23.09
N PRO A 207 -13.54 -5.28 -24.43
CA PRO A 207 -12.62 -4.70 -25.38
C PRO A 207 -12.62 -3.17 -25.35
N LEU A 208 -13.76 -2.53 -25.05
CA LEU A 208 -13.83 -1.08 -24.92
C LEU A 208 -13.04 -0.63 -23.69
N ALA A 209 -13.20 -1.30 -22.56
CA ALA A 209 -12.44 -1.01 -21.34
C ALA A 209 -10.92 -1.12 -21.55
N ARG A 210 -10.48 -2.15 -22.30
CA ARG A 210 -9.07 -2.30 -22.68
C ARG A 210 -8.60 -1.16 -23.56
N ILE A 211 -9.39 -0.77 -24.57
CA ILE A 211 -9.03 0.34 -25.45
C ILE A 211 -8.93 1.66 -24.67
N LEU A 212 -9.90 1.93 -23.79
CA LEU A 212 -9.91 3.12 -22.95
C LEU A 212 -8.70 3.14 -22.01
N ARG A 213 -8.26 1.99 -21.49
CA ARG A 213 -7.07 1.86 -20.64
C ARG A 213 -5.76 2.07 -21.40
N ASP A 214 -5.64 1.43 -22.56
CA ASP A 214 -4.37 1.33 -23.29
C ASP A 214 -4.12 2.56 -24.19
N PHE A 215 -5.19 3.22 -24.68
CA PHE A 215 -5.09 4.24 -25.73
C PHE A 215 -5.63 5.61 -25.37
N LEU A 216 -6.44 5.78 -24.32
CA LEU A 216 -6.82 7.13 -23.92
C LEU A 216 -5.67 7.79 -23.18
N PRO A 217 -5.21 8.97 -23.62
CA PRO A 217 -4.31 9.78 -22.82
C PRO A 217 -5.04 10.07 -21.50
N LYS A 218 -4.44 9.67 -20.38
CA LYS A 218 -4.93 10.10 -19.07
C LYS A 218 -4.91 11.63 -19.07
N PRO A 219 -6.04 12.31 -18.79
CA PRO A 219 -6.01 13.75 -18.70
C PRO A 219 -5.04 14.12 -17.56
N ASP A 220 -3.91 14.72 -17.90
CA ASP A 220 -2.88 15.17 -16.95
C ASP A 220 -3.38 16.28 -16.00
N THR A 221 -4.61 16.74 -16.22
CA THR A 221 -5.21 17.85 -15.52
C THR A 221 -6.60 17.47 -15.06
N GLU A 222 -6.90 17.71 -13.78
CA GLU A 222 -8.28 17.96 -13.37
C GLU A 222 -8.87 18.92 -14.41
N ILE A 223 -9.88 18.49 -15.15
CA ILE A 223 -10.64 19.38 -16.03
C ILE A 223 -11.35 20.35 -15.08
N ARG A 224 -10.67 21.44 -14.73
CA ARG A 224 -11.24 22.52 -13.96
C ARG A 224 -12.15 23.27 -14.91
N MET A 225 -13.45 23.21 -14.64
CA MET A 225 -14.39 24.09 -15.29
C MET A 225 -13.96 25.54 -15.06
N ALA A 226 -13.99 26.33 -16.12
CA ALA A 226 -13.68 27.75 -16.06
C ALA A 226 -14.61 28.41 -15.03
N SER A 227 -14.04 28.95 -13.96
CA SER A 227 -14.80 29.62 -12.90
C SER A 227 -15.12 31.08 -13.26
N LYS A 228 -14.37 31.62 -14.22
CA LYS A 228 -14.47 33.01 -14.68
C LYS A 228 -14.57 33.05 -16.20
N GLU A 229 -15.28 34.05 -16.73
CA GLU A 229 -15.43 34.29 -18.17
C GLU A 229 -14.10 34.40 -18.93
N LYS A 230 -13.05 34.92 -18.26
CA LYS A 230 -11.71 35.04 -18.83
C LYS A 230 -10.99 33.70 -18.99
N GLU A 231 -11.41 32.67 -18.25
CA GLU A 231 -10.86 31.31 -18.30
C GLU A 231 -11.57 30.45 -19.37
N ARG A 232 -12.71 30.93 -19.90
CA ARG A 232 -13.45 30.23 -20.97
C ARG A 232 -12.71 30.37 -22.30
N THR A 233 -12.44 29.23 -22.94
CA THR A 233 -11.92 29.20 -24.30
C THR A 233 -12.98 29.73 -25.29
N PRO A 234 -12.60 30.26 -26.47
CA PRO A 234 -13.56 30.68 -27.49
C PRO A 234 -14.58 29.59 -27.84
N PHE A 235 -14.14 28.33 -27.83
CA PHE A 235 -14.98 27.16 -28.06
C PHE A 235 -16.04 26.99 -26.94
N LEU A 236 -15.65 27.03 -25.67
CA LEU A 236 -16.60 26.93 -24.54
C LEU A 236 -17.60 28.09 -24.54
N ARG A 237 -17.16 29.32 -24.86
CA ARG A 237 -18.06 30.48 -24.99
C ARG A 237 -19.11 30.30 -26.08
N HIS A 238 -18.73 29.67 -27.20
CA HIS A 238 -19.63 29.44 -28.31
C HIS A 238 -20.65 28.35 -27.99
N MET A 239 -20.20 27.27 -27.35
CA MET A 239 -21.03 26.10 -27.09
C MET A 239 -21.88 26.21 -25.82
N LYS A 240 -21.50 27.06 -24.86
CA LYS A 240 -22.18 27.27 -23.57
C LYS A 240 -22.41 25.99 -22.75
N TRP A 241 -21.56 24.98 -22.93
CA TRP A 241 -21.71 23.68 -22.27
C TRP A 241 -21.53 23.70 -20.74
N ASP A 242 -20.98 24.78 -20.21
CA ASP A 242 -20.75 25.03 -18.80
C ASP A 242 -21.88 25.84 -18.11
N GLU A 243 -22.96 26.16 -18.81
CA GLU A 243 -24.10 26.95 -18.30
C GLU A 243 -25.29 26.10 -17.78
N HIS A 244 -25.12 24.78 -17.60
CA HIS A 244 -26.18 23.85 -17.20
C HIS A 244 -25.91 23.10 -15.90
#